data_AF-A0A7V9YY22-F1
#
_entry.id   AF-A0A7V9YY22-F1
#
_cell.length_a   1.000
_cell.length_b   1.000
_cell.length_c   1.000
_cell.angle_alpha   90.00
_cell.angle_beta   90.00
_cell.angle_gamma   90.00
#
_symmetry.space_group_name_H-M   'P 1'
#
loop_
_entity.id
_entity.type
_entity.pdbx_description
1 polymer ?
#
loop_
_entity_poly.entity_id
_entity_poly.type
_entity_poly.pdbx_seq_one_letter_code
_entity_poly.pdbx_strand_id
1 'polypeptide(L)'
;MVKWIQKGFMTFFILSLLLYSAIMLATKHSAEYLGMKDLFHVIPMFVFNEMVEKIVSSASFPDGLYLIPIAVSDGMIGAFIGLLCALIFPHRKAKFYFSILVSSFILFQLVIFYLVPPFMP
;
A
#
# COMPACT_ATOMS: atom_id res chain seq x y z
N MET A 1 -17.08 -10.58 -10.95
CA MET A 1 -16.59 -10.46 -9.56
C MET A 1 -15.08 -10.61 -9.47
N VAL A 2 -14.49 -11.78 -9.75
CA VAL A 2 -13.04 -12.02 -9.69
C VAL A 2 -12.20 -10.97 -10.42
N LYS A 3 -12.58 -10.59 -11.65
CA LYS A 3 -11.90 -9.55 -12.43
C LYS A 3 -11.80 -8.19 -11.70
N TRP A 4 -12.81 -7.82 -10.91
CA TRP A 4 -12.83 -6.56 -10.17
C TRP A 4 -11.96 -6.62 -8.90
N ILE A 5 -11.90 -7.77 -8.25
CA ILE A 5 -10.99 -8.01 -7.11
C ILE A 5 -9.55 -7.89 -7.58
N GLN A 6 -9.19 -8.64 -8.64
CA GLN A 6 -7.85 -8.58 -9.23
C GLN A 6 -7.49 -7.18 -9.71
N LYS A 7 -8.42 -6.49 -10.37
CA LYS A 7 -8.21 -5.10 -10.80
C LYS A 7 -7.98 -4.17 -9.61
N GLY A 8 -8.79 -4.30 -8.56
CA GLY A 8 -8.64 -3.55 -7.32
C GLY A 8 -7.26 -3.75 -6.70
N PHE A 9 -6.87 -5.01 -6.54
CA PHE A 9 -5.54 -5.40 -6.03
C PHE A 9 -4.42 -4.75 -6.83
N MET A 10 -4.38 -4.99 -8.14
CA MET A 10 -3.29 -4.51 -9.00
C MET A 10 -3.23 -2.99 -9.06
N THR A 11 -4.38 -2.31 -9.05
CA THR A 11 -4.42 -0.85 -9.10
C THR A 11 -3.79 -0.24 -7.85
N PHE A 12 -4.19 -0.70 -6.66
CA PHE A 12 -3.68 -0.15 -5.40
C PHE A 12 -2.25 -0.61 -5.12
N PHE A 13 -1.90 -1.85 -5.46
CA PHE A 13 -0.53 -2.35 -5.37
C PHE A 13 0.45 -1.48 -6.18
N ILE A 14 0.14 -1.24 -7.46
CA ILE A 14 1.00 -0.44 -8.35
C ILE A 14 1.04 1.02 -7.88
N LEU A 15 -0.11 1.60 -7.54
CA LEU A 15 -0.18 2.98 -7.06
C LEU A 15 0.59 3.17 -5.75
N SER A 16 0.52 2.21 -4.83
CA SER A 16 1.27 2.21 -3.59
C SER A 16 2.77 2.19 -3.87
N LEU A 17 3.25 1.26 -4.71
CA LEU A 17 4.66 1.22 -5.10
C LEU A 17 5.13 2.55 -5.72
N LEU A 18 4.35 3.13 -6.62
CA LEU A 18 4.70 4.40 -7.27
C LEU A 18 4.70 5.56 -6.29
N LEU A 19 3.66 5.66 -5.44
CA LEU A 19 3.50 6.73 -4.46
C LEU A 19 4.61 6.69 -3.41
N TYR A 20 4.84 5.53 -2.78
CA TYR A 20 5.86 5.41 -1.76
C TYR A 20 7.28 5.52 -2.33
N SER A 21 7.52 5.02 -3.56
CA SER A 21 8.80 5.28 -4.24
C SER A 21 9.02 6.79 -4.47
N ALA A 22 7.99 7.51 -4.91
CA ALA A 22 8.08 8.96 -5.12
C ALA A 22 8.30 9.71 -3.79
N ILE A 23 7.61 9.33 -2.71
CA ILE A 23 7.81 9.91 -1.38
C ILE A 23 9.22 9.62 -0.86
N MET A 24 9.70 8.38 -1.01
CA MET A 24 11.04 7.94 -0.63
C MET A 24 12.11 8.78 -1.35
N LEU A 25 11.95 8.99 -2.66
CA LEU A 25 12.85 9.83 -3.46
C LEU A 25 12.78 11.32 -3.07
N ALA A 26 11.59 11.84 -2.79
CA ALA A 26 11.38 13.25 -2.47
C ALA A 26 11.87 13.63 -1.06
N THR A 27 11.72 12.72 -0.10
CA THR A 27 11.99 12.99 1.32
C THR A 27 13.27 12.35 1.84
N LYS A 28 13.86 11.42 1.07
CA LYS A 28 15.04 10.61 1.45
C LYS A 28 14.83 9.77 2.72
N HIS A 29 13.59 9.56 3.15
CA HIS A 29 13.27 8.59 4.20
C HIS A 29 13.40 7.17 3.67
N SER A 30 13.67 6.22 4.56
CA SER A 30 13.70 4.79 4.23
C SER A 30 12.29 4.23 4.02
N ALA A 31 12.17 3.17 3.24
CA ALA A 31 10.92 2.44 3.10
C ALA A 31 10.43 1.90 4.45
N GLU A 32 11.36 1.53 5.33
CA GLU A 32 11.03 1.12 6.70
C GLU A 32 10.31 2.23 7.48
N TYR A 33 10.84 3.46 7.44
CA TYR A 33 10.21 4.61 8.08
C TYR A 33 8.81 4.89 7.50
N LEU A 34 8.65 4.72 6.18
CA LEU A 34 7.37 4.96 5.51
C LEU A 34 6.31 3.97 5.98
N GLY A 35 6.62 2.69 6.14
CA GLY A 35 5.64 1.73 6.63
C GLY A 35 5.42 1.78 8.15
N MET A 36 6.25 2.49 8.91
CA MET A 36 5.96 2.83 10.30
C MET A 36 4.96 3.99 10.47
N LYS A 37 4.56 4.67 9.38
CA LYS A 37 3.53 5.72 9.41
C LYS A 37 2.09 5.21 9.49
N ASP A 38 1.85 3.97 9.06
CA ASP A 38 0.51 3.37 9.01
C ASP A 38 0.53 1.98 9.67
N LEU A 39 -0.37 1.77 10.63
CA LEU A 39 -0.51 0.51 11.35
C LEU A 39 -0.79 -0.67 10.41
N PHE A 40 -1.51 -0.43 9.30
CA PHE A 40 -1.81 -1.46 8.31
C PHE A 40 -0.57 -1.93 7.55
N HIS A 41 0.50 -1.12 7.52
CA HIS A 41 1.77 -1.43 6.87
C HIS A 41 2.77 -2.05 7.85
N VAL A 42 2.71 -1.63 9.12
CA VAL A 42 3.58 -2.12 10.20
C VAL A 42 3.54 -3.64 10.34
N ILE A 43 2.35 -4.25 10.41
CA ILE A 43 2.23 -5.70 10.62
C ILE A 43 2.83 -6.49 9.45
N PRO A 44 2.42 -6.26 8.17
CA PRO A 44 3.06 -6.90 7.02
C PRO A 44 4.56 -6.69 6.97
N MET A 45 5.05 -5.50 7.34
CA MET A 45 6.47 -5.22 7.38
C MET A 45 7.20 -6.05 8.43
N PHE A 46 6.70 -6.12 9.66
CA PHE A 46 7.35 -6.94 10.70
C PHE A 46 7.44 -8.40 10.29
N VAL A 47 6.36 -8.96 9.75
CA VAL A 47 6.35 -10.35 9.25
C VAL A 47 7.37 -10.52 8.12
N PHE A 48 7.44 -9.55 7.20
CA PHE A 48 8.39 -9.59 6.09
C PHE A 48 9.84 -9.46 6.58
N ASN A 49 10.13 -8.57 7.53
CA ASN A 49 11.46 -8.42 8.15
C ASN A 49 11.90 -9.73 8.80
N GLU A 50 11.02 -10.36 9.60
CA GLU A 50 11.34 -11.63 10.27
C GLU A 50 11.62 -12.75 9.26
N MET A 51 10.88 -12.79 8.13
CA MET A 51 11.16 -13.75 7.05
C MET A 51 12.50 -13.47 6.38
N VAL A 52 12.78 -12.20 6.05
CA VAL A 52 14.02 -11.79 5.39
C VAL A 52 15.23 -12.07 6.28
N GLU A 53 15.17 -11.76 7.57
CA GLU A 53 16.24 -12.05 8.53
C GLU A 53 16.57 -13.54 8.58
N LYS A 54 15.52 -14.39 8.64
CA LYS A 54 15.68 -15.85 8.65
C LYS A 54 16.26 -16.41 7.35
N ILE A 55 15.92 -15.81 6.20
CA ILE A 55 16.34 -16.32 4.89
C ILE A 55 17.72 -15.79 4.50
N VAL A 56 17.96 -14.50 4.70
CA VAL A 56 19.09 -13.80 4.09
C VAL A 56 20.25 -13.64 5.07
N SER A 57 20.03 -13.69 6.39
CA SER A 57 21.07 -13.58 7.44
C SER A 57 22.06 -12.41 7.25
N SER A 58 21.78 -11.44 6.36
CA SER A 58 22.75 -10.46 5.88
C SER A 58 22.25 -9.05 6.12
N ALA A 59 23.18 -8.23 6.59
CA ALA A 59 23.00 -6.83 6.97
C ALA A 59 22.79 -5.87 5.78
N SER A 60 22.35 -6.36 4.61
CA SER A 60 22.29 -5.57 3.38
C SER A 60 21.09 -5.92 2.50
N PHE A 61 19.91 -6.09 3.10
CA PHE A 61 18.69 -6.18 2.31
C PHE A 61 18.35 -4.80 1.73
N PRO A 62 18.12 -4.65 0.40
CA PRO A 62 17.82 -3.36 -0.20
C PRO A 62 16.55 -2.74 0.40
N ASP A 63 16.67 -1.53 0.94
CA ASP A 63 15.56 -0.84 1.63
C ASP A 63 14.29 -0.73 0.76
N GLY A 64 14.46 -0.49 -0.55
CA GLY A 64 13.33 -0.42 -1.49
C GLY A 64 12.47 -1.69 -1.59
N LEU A 65 12.97 -2.86 -1.16
CA LEU A 65 12.18 -4.09 -1.12
C LEU A 65 11.15 -4.08 0.03
N TYR A 66 11.33 -3.26 1.06
CA TYR A 66 10.32 -3.05 2.10
C TYR A 66 9.09 -2.28 1.60
N LEU A 67 9.12 -1.73 0.38
CA LEU A 67 7.92 -1.23 -0.28
C LEU A 67 6.96 -2.34 -0.69
N ILE A 68 7.43 -3.59 -0.83
CA ILE A 68 6.58 -4.73 -1.20
C ILE A 68 5.53 -5.03 -0.14
N PRO A 69 5.85 -5.25 1.15
CA PRO A 69 4.83 -5.48 2.18
C PRO A 69 3.83 -4.33 2.32
N ILE A 70 4.28 -3.08 2.13
CA ILE A 70 3.41 -1.89 2.07
C ILE A 70 2.44 -2.00 0.88
N ALA A 71 2.95 -2.26 -0.32
CA ALA A 71 2.13 -2.39 -1.51
C ALA A 71 1.16 -3.59 -1.46
N VAL A 72 1.55 -4.69 -0.83
CA VAL A 72 0.68 -5.87 -0.65
C VAL A 72 -0.51 -5.53 0.22
N SER A 73 -0.30 -4.84 1.34
CA SER A 73 -1.39 -4.45 2.25
C SER A 73 -2.35 -3.45 1.59
N ASP A 74 -1.84 -2.44 0.90
CA ASP A 74 -2.67 -1.53 0.08
C ASP A 74 -3.38 -2.27 -1.05
N GLY A 75 -2.72 -3.23 -1.68
CA GLY A 75 -3.30 -4.13 -2.67
C GLY A 75 -4.49 -4.91 -2.10
N MET A 76 -4.39 -5.43 -0.87
CA MET A 76 -5.50 -6.12 -0.21
C MET A 76 -6.69 -5.18 0.04
N ILE A 77 -6.43 -3.93 0.47
CA ILE A 77 -7.47 -2.90 0.59
C ILE A 77 -8.12 -2.63 -0.78
N GLY A 78 -7.31 -2.50 -1.82
CA GLY A 78 -7.78 -2.34 -3.20
C GLY A 78 -8.64 -3.52 -3.68
N ALA A 79 -8.26 -4.75 -3.33
CA ALA A 79 -9.01 -5.96 -3.64
C ALA A 79 -10.41 -5.93 -3.00
N PHE A 80 -10.47 -5.51 -1.73
CA PHE A 80 -11.72 -5.34 -0.99
C PHE A 80 -12.60 -4.24 -1.59
N ILE A 81 -12.01 -3.09 -1.94
CA ILE A 81 -12.71 -2.01 -2.65
C ILE A 81 -13.25 -2.49 -4.00
N GLY A 82 -12.45 -3.25 -4.74
CA GLY A 82 -12.85 -3.85 -6.02
C GLY A 82 -14.04 -4.80 -5.86
N LEU A 83 -14.04 -5.61 -4.80
CA LEU A 83 -15.16 -6.49 -4.44
C LEU A 83 -16.42 -5.67 -4.11
N LEU A 84 -16.31 -4.69 -3.21
CA LEU A 84 -17.43 -3.84 -2.81
C LEU A 84 -18.03 -3.10 -4.00
N CYS A 85 -17.19 -2.52 -4.87
CA CYS A 85 -17.65 -1.85 -6.08
C CYS A 85 -18.44 -2.78 -7.00
N ALA A 86 -18.02 -4.04 -7.12
CA ALA A 86 -18.68 -5.03 -7.97
C ALA A 86 -20.01 -5.54 -7.38
N LEU A 87 -20.16 -5.51 -6.05
CA LEU A 87 -21.36 -5.95 -5.34
C LEU A 87 -22.42 -4.84 -5.23
N ILE A 88 -21.98 -3.62 -4.93
CA ILE A 88 -22.88 -2.51 -4.56
C ILE A 88 -23.37 -1.76 -5.81
N PHE A 89 -22.51 -1.56 -6.81
CA PHE A 89 -22.83 -0.67 -7.92
C PHE A 89 -23.18 -1.42 -9.21
N PRO A 90 -24.20 -0.95 -9.96
CA PRO A 90 -24.40 -1.39 -11.33
C PRO A 90 -23.13 -1.20 -12.16
N HIS A 91 -22.84 -2.16 -13.05
CA HIS A 91 -21.55 -2.27 -13.74
C HIS A 91 -21.12 -0.99 -14.52
N ARG A 92 -22.09 -0.14 -14.92
CA ARG A 92 -21.83 1.16 -15.57
C ARG A 92 -21.34 2.24 -14.60
N LYS A 93 -21.84 2.26 -13.35
CA LYS A 93 -21.44 3.24 -12.33
C LYS A 93 -20.22 2.78 -11.51
N ALA A 94 -19.96 1.47 -11.43
CA ALA A 94 -18.83 0.91 -10.69
C ALA A 94 -17.47 1.51 -11.11
N LYS A 95 -17.28 1.81 -12.40
CA LYS A 95 -16.05 2.46 -12.90
C LYS A 95 -15.84 3.87 -12.33
N PHE A 96 -16.91 4.65 -12.25
CA PHE A 96 -16.86 6.03 -11.74
C PHE A 96 -16.52 6.05 -10.25
N TYR A 97 -17.24 5.27 -9.43
CA TYR A 97 -16.97 5.17 -8.00
C TYR A 97 -15.59 4.60 -7.70
N PHE A 98 -15.15 3.60 -8.48
CA PHE A 98 -13.80 3.07 -8.35
C PHE A 98 -12.74 4.15 -8.60
N SER A 99 -12.93 5.01 -9.59
CA SER A 99 -12.00 6.13 -9.85
C SER A 99 -11.96 7.13 -8.69
N ILE A 100 -13.11 7.47 -8.11
CA ILE A 100 -13.18 8.36 -6.94
C ILE A 100 -12.39 7.75 -5.79
N LEU A 101 -12.61 6.46 -5.49
CA LEU A 101 -11.92 5.77 -4.40
C LEU A 101 -10.41 5.69 -4.61
N VAL A 102 -9.94 5.51 -5.84
CA VAL A 102 -8.51 5.58 -6.19
C VAL A 102 -7.94 6.98 -5.91
N SER A 103 -8.64 8.05 -6.28
CA SER A 103 -8.20 9.42 -5.99
C SER A 103 -8.20 9.70 -4.48
N SER A 104 -9.23 9.25 -3.77
CA SER A 104 -9.31 9.37 -2.32
C SER A 104 -8.17 8.63 -1.61
N PHE A 105 -7.76 7.46 -2.10
CA PHE A 105 -6.63 6.72 -1.56
C PHE A 105 -5.33 7.52 -1.62
N ILE A 106 -5.01 8.14 -2.77
CA ILE A 106 -3.79 8.95 -2.92
C ILE A 106 -3.82 10.12 -1.91
N LEU A 107 -4.95 10.83 -1.83
CA LEU A 107 -5.09 11.94 -0.89
C LEU A 107 -4.96 11.49 0.57
N PHE A 108 -5.58 10.36 0.92
CA PHE A 108 -5.52 9.81 2.27
C PHE A 108 -4.11 9.39 2.66
N GLN A 109 -3.36 8.74 1.75
CA GLN A 109 -1.97 8.37 2.01
C GLN A 109 -1.06 9.59 2.20
N LEU A 110 -1.27 10.67 1.43
CA LEU A 110 -0.56 11.93 1.65
C LEU A 110 -0.90 12.55 3.01
N VAL A 111 -2.18 12.53 3.40
CA VAL A 111 -2.63 12.99 4.73
C VAL A 111 -1.95 12.20 5.85
N ILE A 112 -1.93 10.87 5.76
CA ILE A 112 -1.23 10.02 6.74
C ILE A 112 0.25 10.42 6.81
N PHE A 113 0.91 10.49 5.66
CA PHE A 113 2.34 10.76 5.61
C PHE A 113 2.72 12.10 6.28
N TYR A 114 1.99 13.18 5.95
CA TYR A 114 2.32 14.54 6.42
C TYR A 114 1.77 14.87 7.81
N LEU A 115 0.63 14.31 8.21
CA LEU A 115 -0.05 14.70 9.44
C LEU A 115 0.03 13.66 10.56
N VAL A 116 0.24 12.38 10.24
CA VAL A 116 0.31 11.32 11.25
C VAL A 116 1.78 11.11 11.65
N PRO A 117 2.11 11.21 12.94
CA PRO A 117 3.44 10.86 13.42
C PRO A 117 3.67 9.35 13.24
N PRO A 118 4.92 8.90 13.02
CA PRO A 118 5.21 7.48 12.92
C PRO A 118 4.88 6.76 14.24
N PHE A 119 4.43 5.50 14.14
CA PHE A 119 4.04 4.70 15.30
C PHE A 119 5.20 4.33 16.22
N MET A 120 6.43 4.36 15.71
CA MET A 120 7.66 4.24 16.48
C MET A 120 8.61 5.39 16.11
N PRO A 121 9.32 5.98 17.09
CA PRO A 121 10.25 7.08 16.87
C PRO A 121 11.53 6.68 16.14
#